data_AF-A0AAV6CB51-F1
#
_entry.id   AF-A0AAV6CB51-F1
#
_cell.length_a   1.000
_cell.length_b   1.000
_cell.length_c   1.000
_cell.angle_alpha   90.00
_cell.angle_beta   90.00
_cell.angle_gamma   90.00
#
_symmetry.space_group_name_H-M   'P 1'
#
loop_
_entity.id
_entity.type
_entity.pdbx_description
1 polymer ?
#
loop_
_entity_poly.entity_id
_entity_poly.type
_entity_poly.pdbx_seq_one_letter_code
_entity_poly.pdbx_strand_id
1 'polypeptide(L)'
;MKQNVANYAIARFRPYADVGEFVNVGVALICPEAKFSGYLLSSSDFPRIRAFFPEFDIRIFKSGLHSLGERLEAALSSRGLGATVSFQELVRPREGLFFFSEPSTVLCEDPAAKLKELFEHYVQRPSAVASPTAPVIETEISVG
;
A
#
# COMPACT_ATOMS: atom_id res chain seq x y z
N MET A 1 10.95 -25.75 0.92
CA MET A 1 9.62 -25.11 1.00
C MET A 1 9.39 -24.34 -0.30
N LYS A 2 8.16 -24.27 -0.82
CA LYS A 2 7.87 -23.61 -2.10
C LYS A 2 7.72 -22.09 -1.86
N GLN A 3 8.52 -21.29 -2.55
CA GLN A 3 8.32 -19.84 -2.61
C GLN A 3 7.40 -19.50 -3.78
N ASN A 4 6.48 -18.56 -3.55
CA ASN A 4 5.57 -18.02 -4.56
C ASN A 4 5.94 -16.56 -4.85
N VAL A 5 5.70 -16.12 -6.07
CA VAL A 5 5.82 -14.70 -6.44
C VAL A 5 4.51 -13.99 -6.17
N ALA A 6 4.55 -12.92 -5.38
CA ALA A 6 3.41 -12.06 -5.09
C ALA A 6 3.68 -10.63 -5.53
N ASN A 7 2.65 -9.96 -6.04
CA ASN A 7 2.68 -8.53 -6.31
C ASN A 7 1.85 -7.81 -5.27
N TYR A 8 2.35 -6.67 -4.80
CA TYR A 8 1.66 -5.85 -3.82
C TYR A 8 1.74 -4.37 -4.18
N ALA A 9 0.81 -3.58 -3.66
CA ALA A 9 0.82 -2.14 -3.74
C ALA A 9 0.33 -1.52 -2.43
N ILE A 10 0.88 -0.38 -2.07
CA ILE A 10 0.57 0.33 -0.84
C ILE A 10 -0.54 1.34 -1.14
N ALA A 11 -1.67 1.23 -0.45
CA ALA A 11 -2.73 2.24 -0.52
C ALA A 11 -2.32 3.48 0.27
N ARG A 12 -2.46 4.66 -0.33
CA ARG A 12 -2.02 5.95 0.21
C ARG A 12 -3.16 6.95 0.17
N PHE A 13 -3.24 7.75 1.22
CA PHE A 13 -4.13 8.91 1.30
C PHE A 13 -3.32 10.20 1.10
N ARG A 14 -3.71 11.01 0.11
CA ARG A 14 -3.13 12.33 -0.22
C ARG A 14 -4.26 13.33 -0.44
N PRO A 15 -4.55 14.21 0.54
CA PRO A 15 -5.60 15.21 0.38
C PRO A 15 -5.21 16.37 -0.54
N TYR A 16 -3.92 16.69 -0.62
CA TYR A 16 -3.39 17.80 -1.41
C TYR A 16 -2.45 17.26 -2.50
N ALA A 17 -2.95 17.17 -3.73
CA ALA A 17 -2.25 16.50 -4.82
C ALA A 17 -0.98 17.26 -5.27
N ASP A 18 -1.01 18.58 -5.20
CA ASP A 18 0.04 19.54 -5.50
C ASP A 18 1.20 19.50 -4.50
N VAL A 19 0.90 19.30 -3.21
CA VAL A 19 1.91 19.21 -2.15
C VAL A 19 2.63 17.85 -2.19
N GLY A 20 1.96 16.79 -2.63
CA GLY A 20 2.56 15.46 -2.75
C GLY A 20 2.73 14.71 -1.43
N GLU A 21 2.31 15.29 -0.30
CA GLU A 21 2.30 14.65 1.01
C GLU A 21 1.25 13.54 1.11
N PHE A 22 1.62 12.41 1.71
CA PHE A 22 0.70 11.28 1.85
C PHE A 22 0.93 10.48 3.12
N VAL A 23 -0.11 9.71 3.48
CA VAL A 23 -0.07 8.72 4.55
C VAL A 23 -0.40 7.35 3.96
N ASN A 24 0.41 6.34 4.22
CA ASN A 24 0.06 4.95 3.88
C ASN A 24 -1.11 4.52 4.75
N VAL A 25 -2.14 3.93 4.15
CA VAL A 25 -3.38 3.55 4.84
C VAL A 25 -3.77 2.09 4.59
N GLY A 26 -3.00 1.36 3.78
CA GLY A 26 -3.29 -0.03 3.50
C GLY A 26 -2.31 -0.70 2.55
N VAL A 27 -2.54 -1.99 2.33
CA VAL A 27 -1.79 -2.82 1.38
C VAL A 27 -2.77 -3.73 0.65
N ALA A 28 -2.58 -3.88 -0.65
CA ALA A 28 -3.23 -4.91 -1.47
C ALA A 28 -2.18 -5.87 -2.00
N LEU A 29 -2.47 -7.17 -2.02
CA LEU A 29 -1.56 -8.22 -2.48
C LEU A 29 -2.30 -9.25 -3.33
N ILE A 30 -1.67 -9.67 -4.42
CA ILE A 30 -2.08 -10.82 -5.22
C ILE A 30 -0.94 -11.83 -5.36
N CYS A 31 -1.28 -13.11 -5.26
CA CYS A 31 -0.38 -14.22 -5.52
C CYS A 31 -1.14 -15.27 -6.37
N PRO A 32 -1.05 -15.17 -7.71
CA PRO A 32 -1.79 -16.06 -8.62
C PRO A 32 -1.46 -17.54 -8.43
N GLU A 33 -0.18 -17.88 -8.21
CA GLU A 33 0.27 -19.26 -7.98
C GLU A 33 -0.38 -19.91 -6.77
N ALA A 34 -0.52 -19.14 -5.69
CA ALA A 34 -1.17 -19.58 -4.45
C ALA A 34 -2.70 -19.38 -4.47
N LYS A 35 -3.27 -18.88 -5.58
CA LYS A 35 -4.68 -18.50 -5.72
C LYS A 35 -5.17 -17.56 -4.61
N PHE A 36 -4.28 -16.68 -4.15
CA PHE A 36 -4.53 -15.74 -3.07
C PHE A 36 -4.63 -14.31 -3.61
N SER A 37 -5.62 -13.57 -3.12
CA SER A 37 -5.80 -12.13 -3.29
C SER A 37 -6.34 -11.58 -1.98
N GLY A 38 -5.81 -10.45 -1.51
CA GLY A 38 -6.22 -9.90 -0.23
C GLY A 38 -5.74 -8.46 -0.03
N TYR A 39 -6.36 -7.79 0.93
CA TYR A 39 -5.98 -6.43 1.30
C TYR A 39 -6.19 -6.19 2.79
N LEU A 40 -5.49 -5.19 3.31
CA LEU A 40 -5.67 -4.66 4.66
C LEU A 40 -5.73 -3.14 4.57
N LEU A 41 -6.71 -2.53 5.22
CA LEU A 41 -6.84 -1.08 5.38
C LEU A 41 -6.78 -0.73 6.86
N SER A 42 -6.08 0.35 7.20
CA SER A 42 -6.02 0.88 8.56
C SER A 42 -7.23 1.76 8.84
N SER A 43 -8.13 1.24 9.66
CA SER A 43 -9.26 2.00 10.21
C SER A 43 -8.85 2.82 11.45
N SER A 44 -7.65 2.66 11.99
CA SER A 44 -7.17 3.33 13.21
C SER A 44 -6.27 4.54 12.94
N ASP A 45 -6.00 4.88 11.68
CA ASP A 45 -5.06 5.96 11.31
C ASP A 45 -5.58 7.39 11.58
N PHE A 46 -6.79 7.55 12.13
CA PHE A 46 -7.39 8.88 12.33
C PHE A 46 -6.50 9.88 13.09
N PRO A 47 -5.78 9.50 14.17
CA PRO A 47 -4.90 10.43 14.86
C PRO A 47 -3.74 10.90 13.96
N ARG A 48 -3.17 10.00 13.15
CA ARG A 48 -2.08 10.32 12.22
C ARG A 48 -2.54 11.24 11.11
N ILE A 49 -3.72 10.96 10.54
CA ILE A 49 -4.31 11.80 9.49
C ILE A 49 -4.62 13.20 10.03
N ARG A 50 -5.21 13.31 11.22
CA ARG A 50 -5.47 14.61 11.85
C ARG A 50 -4.21 15.37 12.22
N ALA A 51 -3.15 14.67 12.64
CA ALA A 51 -1.88 15.31 12.99
C ALA A 51 -1.15 15.82 11.74
N PHE A 52 -1.20 15.08 10.63
CA PHE A 52 -0.49 15.43 9.40
C PHE A 52 -1.29 16.39 8.50
N PHE A 53 -2.62 16.30 8.52
CA PHE A 53 -3.53 17.13 7.74
C PHE A 53 -4.62 17.76 8.65
N PRO A 54 -4.25 18.71 9.54
CA PRO A 54 -5.16 19.24 10.56
C PRO A 54 -6.38 19.96 9.98
N GLU A 55 -6.24 20.55 8.80
CA GLU A 55 -7.32 21.28 8.11
C GLU A 55 -8.26 20.37 7.32
N PHE A 56 -7.96 19.07 7.20
CA PHE A 56 -8.74 18.13 6.40
C PHE A 56 -9.94 17.56 7.18
N ASP A 57 -11.11 17.52 6.54
CA ASP A 57 -12.31 16.93 7.13
C ASP A 57 -12.20 15.39 7.19
N ILE A 58 -12.03 14.88 8.41
CA ILE A 58 -11.92 13.44 8.69
C ILE A 58 -13.12 12.61 8.18
N ARG A 59 -14.29 13.22 7.99
CA ARG A 59 -15.48 12.52 7.47
C ARG A 59 -15.28 12.14 6.01
N ILE A 60 -14.61 13.00 5.23
CA ILE A 60 -14.25 12.74 3.84
C ILE A 60 -13.25 11.57 3.78
N PHE A 61 -12.27 11.55 4.68
CA PHE A 61 -11.33 10.43 4.80
C PHE A 61 -12.07 9.11 5.08
N LYS A 62 -12.94 9.08 6.08
CA LYS A 62 -13.71 7.87 6.45
C LYS A 62 -14.56 7.36 5.29
N SER A 63 -15.30 8.25 4.64
CA SER A 63 -16.14 7.90 3.49
C SER A 63 -15.30 7.38 2.33
N GLY A 64 -14.19 8.05 2.00
CA GLY A 64 -13.32 7.61 0.91
C GLY A 64 -12.59 6.30 1.21
N LEU A 65 -12.18 6.06 2.47
CA LEU A 65 -11.57 4.80 2.89
C LEU A 65 -12.56 3.64 2.78
N HIS A 66 -13.83 3.87 3.12
CA HIS A 66 -14.89 2.89 2.93
C HIS A 66 -15.08 2.54 1.45
N SER A 67 -15.22 3.55 0.58
CA SER A 67 -15.34 3.34 -0.87
C SER A 67 -14.10 2.68 -1.50
N LEU A 68 -12.91 2.95 -0.95
CA LEU A 68 -11.68 2.25 -1.36
C LEU A 68 -11.76 0.76 -1.01
N GLY A 69 -12.26 0.42 0.18
CA GLY A 69 -12.50 -0.96 0.60
C GLY A 69 -13.44 -1.70 -0.34
N GLU A 70 -14.57 -1.09 -0.71
CA GLU A 70 -15.51 -1.68 -1.67
C GLU A 70 -14.87 -1.95 -3.04
N ARG A 71 -14.04 -1.01 -3.53
CA ARG A 71 -13.30 -1.17 -4.79
C ARG A 71 -12.26 -2.28 -4.71
N LEU A 72 -11.55 -2.39 -3.60
CA LEU A 72 -10.58 -3.45 -3.35
C LEU A 72 -11.25 -4.82 -3.34
N GLU A 73 -12.36 -4.95 -2.61
CA GLU A 73 -13.15 -6.17 -2.54
C GLU A 73 -13.61 -6.62 -3.94
N ALA A 74 -14.18 -5.69 -4.72
CA ALA A 74 -14.63 -5.98 -6.07
C ALA A 74 -13.49 -6.41 -7.00
N ALA A 75 -12.35 -5.72 -6.95
CA ALA A 75 -11.20 -6.03 -7.81
C ALA A 75 -10.56 -7.38 -7.45
N LEU A 76 -10.44 -7.68 -6.15
CA LEU A 76 -9.73 -8.86 -5.65
C LEU A 76 -10.61 -10.12 -5.58
N SER A 77 -11.93 -9.98 -5.74
CA SER A 77 -12.88 -11.09 -5.89
C SER A 77 -12.71 -11.85 -7.22
N SER A 78 -12.05 -11.24 -8.22
CA SER A 78 -11.75 -11.90 -9.49
C SER A 78 -10.66 -12.97 -9.31
N ARG A 79 -10.64 -14.01 -10.17
CA ARG A 79 -9.71 -15.16 -10.06
C ARG A 79 -8.85 -15.34 -11.31
N GLY A 80 -7.69 -15.97 -11.14
CA GLY A 80 -6.78 -16.30 -12.24
C GLY A 80 -6.28 -15.04 -12.96
N LEU A 81 -6.29 -15.04 -14.30
CA LEU A 81 -5.88 -13.88 -15.09
C LEU A 81 -6.74 -12.64 -14.82
N GLY A 82 -8.02 -12.82 -14.48
CA GLY A 82 -8.91 -11.72 -14.09
C GLY A 82 -8.43 -10.99 -12.83
N ALA A 83 -7.83 -11.71 -11.87
CA ALA A 83 -7.26 -11.14 -10.65
C ALA A 83 -6.07 -10.24 -10.96
N THR A 84 -5.17 -10.71 -11.82
CA THR A 84 -3.99 -9.95 -12.22
C THR A 84 -4.38 -8.67 -12.98
N VAL A 85 -5.30 -8.77 -13.95
CA VAL A 85 -5.77 -7.61 -14.72
C VAL A 85 -6.49 -6.61 -13.81
N SER A 86 -7.40 -7.09 -12.95
CA SER A 86 -8.14 -6.23 -12.02
C SER A 86 -7.22 -5.53 -11.02
N PHE A 87 -6.19 -6.22 -10.52
CA PHE A 87 -5.18 -5.63 -9.64
C PHE A 87 -4.40 -4.53 -10.36
N GLN A 88 -3.90 -4.79 -11.58
CA GLN A 88 -3.19 -3.79 -12.37
C GLN A 88 -4.07 -2.56 -12.64
N GLU A 89 -5.33 -2.75 -13.01
CA GLU A 89 -6.27 -1.64 -13.20
C GLU A 89 -6.59 -0.88 -11.90
N LEU A 90 -6.64 -1.57 -10.77
CA LEU A 90 -6.89 -0.97 -9.46
C LEU A 90 -5.74 -0.05 -9.03
N VAL A 91 -4.49 -0.50 -9.22
CA VAL A 91 -3.27 0.20 -8.78
C VAL A 91 -2.79 1.25 -9.77
N ARG A 92 -3.39 1.34 -10.97
CA ARG A 92 -3.07 2.40 -11.94
C ARG A 92 -3.22 3.79 -11.30
N PRO A 93 -2.28 4.71 -11.56
CA PRO A 93 -2.37 6.09 -11.08
C PRO A 93 -3.67 6.75 -11.56
N ARG A 94 -4.44 7.30 -10.63
CA ARG A 94 -5.66 8.08 -10.89
C ARG A 94 -5.65 9.30 -9.98
N GLU A 95 -6.21 10.41 -10.45
CA GLU A 95 -6.42 11.57 -9.58
C GLU A 95 -7.51 11.24 -8.54
N GLY A 96 -7.19 11.46 -7.27
CA GLY A 96 -8.08 11.16 -6.16
C GLY A 96 -7.36 11.22 -4.81
N LEU A 97 -8.16 11.28 -3.75
CA LEU A 97 -7.66 11.31 -2.37
C LEU A 97 -6.92 10.02 -1.99
N PHE A 98 -7.26 8.92 -2.66
CA PHE A 98 -6.64 7.61 -2.46
C PHE A 98 -6.00 7.14 -3.75
N PHE A 99 -4.75 6.70 -3.63
CA PHE A 99 -3.95 6.19 -4.75
C PHE A 99 -3.06 5.06 -4.26
N PHE A 100 -2.45 4.33 -5.18
CA PHE A 100 -1.53 3.25 -4.86
C PHE A 100 -0.08 3.65 -5.16
N SER A 101 0.86 3.03 -4.45
CA SER A 101 2.26 3.00 -4.90
C SER A 101 2.38 2.26 -6.23
N GLU A 102 3.49 2.45 -6.93
CA GLU A 102 3.90 1.53 -7.98
C GLU A 102 3.88 0.08 -7.44
N PRO A 103 3.35 -0.89 -8.20
CA PRO A 103 3.36 -2.28 -7.81
C PRO A 103 4.77 -2.79 -7.59
N SER A 104 4.96 -3.52 -6.50
CA SER A 104 6.23 -4.15 -6.16
C SER A 104 6.06 -5.67 -6.07
N THR A 105 7.13 -6.41 -6.32
CA THR A 105 7.14 -7.87 -6.29
C THR A 105 7.90 -8.38 -5.07
N VAL A 106 7.39 -9.43 -4.43
CA VAL A 106 8.00 -10.07 -3.27
C VAL A 106 7.88 -11.58 -3.37
N LEU A 107 8.88 -12.29 -2.83
CA LEU A 107 8.82 -13.73 -2.62
C LEU A 107 8.20 -14.03 -1.26
N CYS A 108 7.24 -14.95 -1.23
CA CYS A 108 6.60 -15.38 0.00
C CYS A 108 6.23 -16.87 -0.04
N GLU A 109 6.34 -17.53 1.12
CA GLU A 109 5.83 -18.88 1.29
C GLU A 109 4.31 -18.84 1.55
N ASP A 110 3.87 -17.98 2.49
CA ASP A 110 2.48 -17.71 2.79
C ASP A 110 2.12 -16.25 2.40
N PRO A 111 1.33 -16.04 1.34
CA PRO A 111 0.87 -14.71 0.92
C PRO A 111 0.02 -13.98 1.96
N ALA A 112 -0.76 -14.70 2.79
CA ALA A 112 -1.60 -14.09 3.81
C ALA A 112 -0.74 -13.54 4.95
N ALA A 113 0.25 -14.33 5.41
CA ALA A 113 1.23 -13.87 6.38
C ALA A 113 2.06 -12.69 5.83
N LYS A 114 2.48 -12.75 4.56
CA LYS A 114 3.22 -11.67 3.90
C LYS A 114 2.41 -10.38 3.81
N LEU A 115 1.11 -10.46 3.51
CA LEU A 115 0.21 -9.30 3.50
C LEU A 115 0.19 -8.60 4.86
N LYS A 116 0.10 -9.37 5.95
CA LYS A 116 0.13 -8.84 7.33
C LYS A 116 1.47 -8.18 7.65
N GLU A 117 2.59 -8.81 7.30
CA GLU A 117 3.94 -8.25 7.47
C GLU A 117 4.12 -6.92 6.72
N LEU A 118 3.70 -6.86 5.44
CA LEU A 118 3.77 -5.63 4.64
C LEU A 118 2.91 -4.53 5.25
N PHE A 119 1.71 -4.86 5.72
CA PHE A 119 0.82 -3.90 6.37
C PHE A 119 1.42 -3.34 7.67
N GLU A 120 1.96 -4.20 8.53
CA GLU A 120 2.64 -3.79 9.77
C GLU A 120 3.83 -2.85 9.47
N HIS A 121 4.66 -3.22 8.48
CA HIS A 121 5.83 -2.45 8.09
C HIS A 121 5.48 -1.07 7.50
N TYR A 122 4.61 -1.03 6.49
CA TYR A 122 4.35 0.19 5.72
C TYR A 122 3.25 1.07 6.30
N VAL A 123 2.29 0.50 7.03
CA VAL A 123 1.10 1.22 7.51
C VAL A 123 1.18 1.46 9.00
N GLN A 124 1.48 0.45 9.81
CA GLN A 124 1.43 0.62 11.27
C GLN A 124 2.69 1.29 11.84
N ARG A 125 3.86 1.11 11.21
CA ARG A 125 5.20 1.44 11.73
C ARG A 125 5.42 0.88 13.15
N PRO A 126 6.49 0.11 13.42
CA PRO A 126 6.89 -0.08 14.81
C PRO A 126 7.15 1.30 15.43
N SER A 127 6.52 1.57 16.59
CA SER A 127 6.80 2.76 17.39
C SER A 127 8.31 2.82 17.62
N ALA A 128 8.98 3.78 16.96
CA ALA A 128 10.43 4.04 16.97
C ALA A 128 11.31 2.89 17.53
N VAL A 129 11.69 1.94 16.67
CA VAL A 129 12.93 1.17 16.88
C VAL A 129 13.80 1.40 15.65
N ALA A 130 15.06 1.73 15.93
CA ALA A 130 16.11 2.23 15.03
C ALA A 130 15.91 1.88 13.55
N SER A 131 15.96 2.93 12.72
CA SER A 131 16.08 2.80 11.27
C SER A 131 17.20 1.81 10.94
N PRO A 132 16.98 0.75 10.14
CA PRO A 132 18.09 0.06 9.53
C PRO A 132 18.72 1.07 8.58
N THR A 133 19.93 1.52 8.91
CA THR A 133 20.78 2.35 8.04
C THR A 133 20.76 1.73 6.65
N ALA A 134 20.02 2.37 5.73
CA ALA A 134 20.20 2.12 4.32
C ALA A 134 21.67 2.49 4.01
N PRO A 135 22.43 1.65 3.30
CA PRO A 135 23.77 2.06 2.87
C PRO A 135 23.61 3.30 1.99
N VAL A 136 24.14 4.42 2.47
CA VAL A 136 24.33 5.61 1.65
C VAL A 136 25.32 5.19 0.57
N ILE A 137 24.85 5.05 -0.67
CA ILE A 137 25.73 4.94 -1.82
C ILE A 137 26.25 6.36 -2.07
N GLU A 138 27.32 6.75 -1.39
CA GLU A 138 28.10 7.93 -1.75
C GLU A 138 28.72 7.64 -3.12
N THR A 139 28.11 8.17 -4.17
CA THR A 139 28.74 8.18 -5.48
C THR A 139 29.73 9.35 -5.44
N GLU A 140 31.00 9.06 -5.22
CA GLU A 140 32.08 10.02 -5.42
C GLU A 140 32.04 10.47 -6.89
N ILE A 141 31.50 11.66 -7.13
CA ILE A 141 31.67 12.33 -8.41
C ILE A 141 33.11 12.86 -8.41
N SER A 142 34.01 12.04 -8.95
CA SER A 142 35.35 12.48 -9.31
C SER A 142 35.24 13.39 -10.52
N VAL A 143 35.29 14.70 -10.29
CA VAL A 143 35.46 15.69 -11.36
C VAL A 143 36.96 15.81 -11.60
N GLY A 144 37.41 15.28 -12.73
CA GLY A 144 38.76 15.49 -13.25
C GLY A 144 38.96 16.85 -13.89
#